data_AF-A0A2G6HIM7-F1
#
_entry.id   AF-A0A2G6HIM7-F1
#
_cell.length_a   1.000
_cell.length_b   1.000
_cell.length_c   1.000
_cell.angle_alpha   90.00
_cell.angle_beta   90.00
_cell.angle_gamma   90.00
#
_symmetry.space_group_name_H-M   'P 1'
#
loop_
_entity.id
_entity.type
_entity.pdbx_description
1 polymer ?
#
loop_
_entity_poly.entity_id
_entity_poly.type
_entity_poly.pdbx_seq_one_letter_code
_entity_poly.pdbx_strand_id
1 'polypeptide(L)'
;MASLTSSGKQSSKGAPQRAAPKKLFFGVRRVVGESMSPVLDPGRVVLVARKRLYHPEDVVVLLHKGKEKIKRVHIVHGDKYDVRGDNPSRSTDSRHFGLVEKNNILGKVIWPIV
;
A
#
# COMPACT_ATOMS: atom_id res chain seq x y z
N MET A 1 -49.47 -32.59 -35.35
CA MET A 1 -50.25 -31.53 -34.69
C MET A 1 -49.26 -30.63 -33.96
N ALA A 2 -49.01 -29.46 -34.53
CA ALA A 2 -48.04 -28.48 -34.03
C ALA A 2 -48.76 -27.44 -33.15
N SER A 3 -48.08 -26.95 -32.12
CA SER A 3 -48.46 -25.71 -31.44
C SER A 3 -47.21 -24.98 -30.95
N LEU A 4 -46.95 -23.84 -31.59
CA LEU A 4 -46.01 -22.80 -31.20
C LEU A 4 -46.55 -22.01 -30.00
N THR A 5 -45.69 -21.62 -29.07
CA THR A 5 -45.81 -20.34 -28.37
C THR A 5 -44.44 -19.66 -28.33
N SER A 6 -44.51 -18.34 -28.42
CA SER A 6 -43.44 -17.40 -28.74
C SER A 6 -43.19 -16.47 -27.56
N SER A 7 -41.98 -15.88 -27.55
CA SER A 7 -41.65 -14.56 -27.02
C SER A 7 -41.29 -14.44 -25.54
N GLY A 8 -40.09 -13.89 -25.30
CA GLY A 8 -39.68 -13.40 -23.98
C GLY A 8 -38.19 -13.16 -23.79
N LYS A 9 -37.51 -12.49 -24.74
CA LYS A 9 -36.20 -11.87 -24.47
C LYS A 9 -36.41 -10.77 -23.43
N GLN A 10 -35.68 -10.79 -22.31
CA GLN A 10 -35.13 -9.56 -21.73
C GLN A 10 -33.98 -9.84 -20.75
N SER A 11 -32.79 -9.60 -21.28
CA SER A 11 -31.54 -9.37 -20.57
C SER A 11 -31.69 -8.16 -19.65
N SER A 12 -31.64 -8.37 -18.34
CA SER A 12 -31.34 -7.31 -17.38
C SER A 12 -29.85 -7.37 -17.03
N LYS A 13 -29.03 -6.77 -17.89
CA LYS A 13 -27.68 -6.34 -17.50
C LYS A 13 -27.85 -5.31 -16.39
N GLY A 14 -27.73 -5.76 -15.14
CA GLY A 14 -27.60 -4.88 -13.99
C GLY A 14 -26.45 -3.91 -14.25
N ALA A 15 -26.76 -2.61 -14.25
CA ALA A 15 -25.75 -1.56 -14.28
C ALA A 15 -24.74 -1.80 -13.15
N PRO A 16 -23.43 -1.53 -13.35
CA PRO A 16 -22.46 -1.67 -12.29
C PRO A 16 -22.89 -0.75 -11.15
N GLN A 17 -23.26 -1.36 -10.02
CA GLN A 17 -23.53 -0.68 -8.77
C GLN A 17 -22.32 0.22 -8.48
N ARG A 18 -22.50 1.54 -8.56
CA ARG A 18 -21.42 2.50 -8.29
C ARG A 18 -20.89 2.19 -6.89
N ALA A 19 -19.65 1.70 -6.83
CA ALA A 19 -19.00 1.41 -5.56
C ALA A 19 -19.03 2.67 -4.68
N ALA A 20 -19.56 2.53 -3.47
CA ALA A 20 -19.57 3.59 -2.47
C ALA A 20 -18.16 4.20 -2.31
N PRO A 21 -18.04 5.51 -2.03
CA PRO A 21 -16.74 6.15 -1.85
C PRO A 21 -15.98 5.41 -0.74
N LYS A 22 -14.83 4.84 -1.09
CA LYS A 22 -13.96 4.16 -0.11
C LYS A 22 -13.55 5.20 0.92
N LYS A 23 -13.99 5.04 2.18
CA LYS A 23 -13.54 5.90 3.29
C LYS A 23 -12.01 5.89 3.30
N LEU A 24 -11.41 7.04 3.02
CA LEU A 24 -9.96 7.20 2.99
C LEU A 24 -9.46 7.30 4.43
N PHE A 25 -8.93 6.20 4.96
CA PHE A 25 -8.23 6.22 6.24
C PHE A 25 -6.82 6.76 6.03
N PHE A 26 -6.59 7.99 6.49
CA PHE A 26 -5.28 8.63 6.54
C PHE A 26 -4.77 8.67 7.99
N GLY A 27 -3.46 8.67 8.17
CA GLY A 27 -2.83 8.83 9.48
C GLY A 27 -1.53 9.62 9.39
N VAL A 28 -1.27 10.42 10.43
CA VAL A 28 -0.10 11.30 10.54
C VAL A 28 0.99 10.61 11.35
N ARG A 29 2.22 10.56 10.84
CA ARG A 29 3.39 10.03 11.58
C ARG A 29 4.51 11.06 11.59
N ARG A 30 5.35 11.00 12.61
CA ARG A 30 6.64 11.70 12.66
C ARG A 30 7.75 10.70 12.39
N VAL A 31 8.65 11.02 11.46
CA VAL A 31 9.80 10.20 11.12
C VAL A 31 10.79 10.19 12.30
N VAL A 32 11.26 9.00 12.65
CA VAL A 32 12.27 8.79 13.69
C VAL A 32 13.39 7.92 13.13
N GLY A 33 14.63 8.29 13.46
CA GLY A 33 15.84 7.62 12.97
C GLY A 33 16.20 7.99 11.52
N GLU A 34 17.43 7.70 11.14
CA GLU A 34 18.04 8.21 9.89
C GLU A 34 17.90 7.29 8.68
N SER A 35 17.19 6.16 8.81
CA SER A 35 17.16 5.12 7.76
C SER A 35 16.57 5.58 6.41
N MET A 36 15.88 6.72 6.38
CA MET A 36 15.31 7.32 5.18
C MET A 36 15.95 8.68 4.81
N SER A 37 17.00 9.10 5.51
CA SER A 37 17.72 10.35 5.18
C SER A 37 18.51 10.16 3.88
N PRO A 38 18.67 11.19 3.02
CA PRO A 38 18.19 12.58 3.18
C PRO A 38 16.76 12.81 2.68
N VAL A 39 16.08 11.79 2.15
CA VAL A 39 14.73 11.93 1.59
C VAL A 39 13.72 12.30 2.68
N LEU A 40 13.81 11.63 3.83
CA LEU A 40 13.01 11.90 5.02
C LEU A 40 13.90 11.93 6.27
N ASP A 41 14.26 13.14 6.68
CA ASP A 41 15.03 13.35 7.91
C ASP A 41 14.20 13.16 9.18
N PRO A 42 14.86 12.78 10.30
CA PRO A 42 14.22 12.72 11.61
C PRO A 42 13.42 13.99 11.94
N GLY A 43 12.24 13.82 12.54
CA GLY A 43 11.35 14.92 12.90
C GLY A 43 10.40 15.36 11.79
N ARG A 44 10.65 15.01 10.51
CA ARG A 44 9.73 15.27 9.40
C ARG A 44 8.38 14.59 9.63
N VAL A 45 7.30 15.29 9.34
CA VAL A 45 5.92 14.77 9.44
C VAL A 45 5.48 14.25 8.09
N VAL A 46 4.84 13.07 8.08
CA VAL A 46 4.32 12.42 6.88
C VAL A 46 2.84 12.10 7.01
N LEU A 47 2.11 12.26 5.90
CA LEU A 47 0.75 11.75 5.75
C LEU A 47 0.78 10.39 5.07
N VAL A 48 0.09 9.42 5.65
CA VAL A 48 0.09 8.04 5.20
C VAL A 48 -1.34 7.60 4.91
N ALA A 49 -1.56 6.99 3.74
CA ALA A 49 -2.86 6.44 3.36
C ALA A 49 -2.76 4.96 3.01
N ARG A 50 -3.73 4.16 3.44
CA ARG A 50 -3.80 2.75 3.09
C ARG A 50 -4.09 2.57 1.60
N LYS A 51 -3.36 1.67 0.94
CA LYS A 51 -3.55 1.35 -0.48
C LYS A 51 -3.88 -0.13 -0.65
N ARG A 52 -4.46 -0.49 -1.80
CA ARG A 52 -4.76 -1.89 -2.12
C ARG A 52 -3.49 -2.67 -2.45
N LEU A 53 -2.59 -2.02 -3.18
CA LEU A 53 -1.29 -2.51 -3.63
C LEU A 53 -0.25 -1.40 -3.45
N TYR A 54 1.01 -1.79 -3.36
CA TYR A 54 2.17 -0.90 -3.31
C TYR A 54 3.09 -1.25 -4.48
N HIS A 55 3.86 -0.29 -4.94
CA HIS A 55 4.72 -0.40 -6.12
C HIS A 55 6.17 -0.07 -5.75
N PRO A 56 7.16 -0.47 -6.57
CA PRO A 56 8.52 0.04 -6.45
C PRO A 56 8.54 1.56 -6.32
N GLU A 57 9.49 2.06 -5.54
CA GLU A 57 9.66 3.46 -5.15
C GLU A 57 8.63 4.04 -4.17
N ASP A 58 7.55 3.32 -3.85
CA ASP A 58 6.62 3.77 -2.81
C ASP A 58 7.33 3.80 -1.44
N VAL A 59 7.30 4.95 -0.76
CA VAL A 59 7.64 5.02 0.66
C VAL A 59 6.44 4.55 1.48
N VAL A 60 6.65 3.54 2.32
CA VAL A 60 5.60 2.87 3.10
C VAL A 60 5.93 2.83 4.59
N VAL A 61 4.88 2.86 5.41
CA VAL A 61 4.96 2.52 6.83
C VAL A 61 4.51 1.08 7.00
N LEU A 62 5.32 0.28 7.69
CA LEU A 62 5.08 -1.14 7.95
C LEU A 62 5.29 -1.47 9.43
N LEU A 63 4.64 -2.53 9.88
CA LEU A 63 4.80 -3.11 11.21
C LEU A 63 5.75 -4.31 11.13
N HIS A 64 6.84 -4.26 11.89
CA HIS A 64 7.76 -5.39 12.02
C HIS A 64 8.12 -5.60 13.49
N LYS A 65 7.86 -6.80 14.01
CA LYS A 65 8.08 -7.15 15.43
C LYS A 65 7.46 -6.13 16.40
N GLY A 66 6.21 -5.73 16.14
CA GLY A 66 5.47 -4.78 16.97
C GLY A 66 5.92 -3.32 16.88
N LYS A 67 6.86 -2.98 15.99
CA LYS A 67 7.37 -1.61 15.81
C LYS A 67 7.07 -1.10 14.40
N GLU A 68 6.53 0.12 14.30
CA GLU A 68 6.41 0.81 13.02
C GLU A 68 7.80 1.14 12.46
N LYS A 69 7.94 0.98 11.15
CA LYS A 69 9.13 1.35 10.37
C LYS A 69 8.69 2.03 9.08
N ILE A 70 9.45 3.02 8.64
CA ILE A 70 9.29 3.66 7.33
C ILE A 70 10.43 3.24 6.41
N LYS A 71 10.09 2.78 5.21
CA LYS A 71 11.02 2.22 4.19
C LYS A 71 10.48 2.49 2.78
N ARG A 72 11.33 2.42 1.77
CA ARG A 72 10.95 2.43 0.35
C ARG A 72 10.79 1.02 -0.16
N VAL A 73 9.74 0.76 -0.93
CA VAL A 73 9.58 -0.50 -1.66
C VAL A 73 10.61 -0.54 -2.77
N HIS A 74 11.50 -1.53 -2.73
CA HIS A 74 12.51 -1.73 -3.76
C HIS A 74 12.00 -2.66 -4.85
N ILE A 75 11.47 -3.83 -4.46
CA ILE A 75 10.96 -4.86 -5.39
C ILE A 75 9.69 -5.48 -4.80
N VAL A 76 8.76 -5.88 -5.67
CA VAL A 76 7.53 -6.60 -5.31
C VAL A 76 7.64 -8.06 -5.76
N HIS A 77 7.38 -8.98 -4.82
CA HIS A 77 7.37 -10.44 -5.02
C HIS A 77 5.98 -10.99 -4.73
N GLY A 78 5.05 -10.84 -5.68
CA GLY A 78 3.64 -11.19 -5.48
C GLY A 78 3.03 -10.36 -4.35
N ASP A 79 2.63 -11.01 -3.25
CA ASP A 79 2.06 -10.36 -2.07
C ASP A 79 3.10 -9.98 -0.99
N LYS A 80 4.39 -10.14 -1.29
CA LYS A 80 5.50 -9.79 -0.41
C LYS A 80 6.35 -8.67 -1.03
N TYR A 81 6.98 -7.87 -0.18
CA TYR A 81 7.69 -6.65 -0.58
C TYR A 81 9.11 -6.67 -0.02
N ASP A 82 10.11 -6.48 -0.87
CA ASP A 82 11.47 -6.09 -0.45
C ASP A 82 11.44 -4.59 -0.17
N VAL A 83 11.62 -4.22 1.09
CA VAL A 83 11.63 -2.81 1.52
C VAL A 83 13.01 -2.44 2.01
N ARG A 84 13.49 -1.26 1.63
CA ARG A 84 14.83 -0.76 1.93
C ARG A 84 14.79 0.65 2.48
N GLY A 85 15.77 1.00 3.29
CA GLY A 85 15.97 2.39 3.70
C GLY A 85 16.77 3.15 2.65
N ASP A 86 16.43 4.42 2.42
CA ASP A 86 17.18 5.31 1.53
C ASP A 86 18.58 5.64 2.08
N ASN A 87 18.83 5.36 3.37
CA ASN A 87 20.16 5.37 3.98
C ASN A 87 20.62 3.93 4.31
N PRO A 88 21.34 3.24 3.41
CA PRO A 88 21.77 1.86 3.59
C PRO A 88 22.59 1.60 4.86
N SER A 89 23.44 2.55 5.28
CA SER A 89 24.33 2.38 6.44
C SER A 89 23.61 2.49 7.78
N ARG A 90 22.42 3.10 7.79
CA ARG A 90 21.58 3.30 9.00
C ARG A 90 20.27 2.51 8.96
N SER A 91 20.10 1.60 8.01
CA SER A 91 18.84 0.91 7.77
C SER A 91 18.88 -0.56 8.18
N THR A 92 18.00 -0.93 9.12
CA THR A 92 17.54 -2.32 9.31
C THR A 92 16.27 -2.52 8.50
N ASP A 93 16.37 -3.31 7.43
CA ASP A 93 15.34 -3.47 6.40
C ASP A 93 15.28 -4.91 5.87
N SER A 94 14.66 -5.15 4.71
CA SER A 94 14.44 -6.50 4.18
C SER A 94 15.73 -7.28 3.93
N ARG A 95 16.89 -6.62 3.78
CA ARG A 95 18.20 -7.28 3.73
C ARG A 95 18.55 -8.01 5.04
N HIS A 96 17.93 -7.61 6.13
CA HIS A 96 18.18 -8.13 7.48
C HIS A 96 17.03 -8.99 7.99
N PHE A 97 15.77 -8.64 7.65
CA PHE A 97 14.59 -9.32 8.18
C PHE A 97 13.73 -10.04 7.12
N GLY A 98 14.15 -10.06 5.87
CA GLY A 98 13.42 -10.69 4.76
C GLY A 98 12.26 -9.86 4.23
N LEU A 99 11.46 -10.47 3.37
CA LEU A 99 10.33 -9.81 2.70
C LEU A 99 9.18 -9.52 3.67
N VAL A 100 8.49 -8.41 3.45
CA VAL A 100 7.35 -7.96 4.24
C VAL A 100 6.04 -8.36 3.55
N GLU A 101 5.15 -9.04 4.28
CA GLU A 101 3.80 -9.33 3.77
C GLU A 101 2.96 -8.07 3.61
N LYS A 102 2.12 -8.01 2.58
CA LYS A 102 1.18 -6.91 2.32
C LYS A 102 0.38 -6.48 3.56
N ASN A 103 -0.02 -7.43 4.40
CA ASN A 103 -0.83 -7.17 5.61
C ASN A 103 -0.05 -6.46 6.72
N ASN A 104 1.28 -6.53 6.69
CA ASN A 104 2.16 -5.80 7.60
C ASN A 104 2.44 -4.37 7.12
N ILE A 105 2.02 -3.99 5.91
CA ILE A 105 2.13 -2.61 5.42
C ILE A 105 0.88 -1.83 5.83
N LEU A 106 1.09 -0.77 6.63
CA LEU A 106 0.02 0.07 7.15
C LEU A 106 -0.46 1.09 6.10
N GLY A 107 0.44 1.60 5.27
CA GLY A 107 0.09 2.57 4.23
C GLY A 107 1.28 3.16 3.50
N LYS A 108 0.98 3.88 2.42
CA LYS A 108 1.93 4.63 1.60
C LYS A 108 1.99 6.08 2.08
N VAL A 109 3.18 6.65 2.15
CA VAL A 109 3.38 8.09 2.32
C VAL A 109 2.87 8.82 1.08
N ILE A 110 1.93 9.73 1.28
CA ILE A 110 1.31 10.53 0.21
C ILE A 110 1.68 12.02 0.31
N TRP A 111 2.25 12.45 1.43
CA TRP A 111 2.80 13.79 1.59
C TRP A 111 3.90 13.81 2.67
N PRO A 112 5.01 14.55 2.47
CA PRO A 112 5.41 15.19 1.21
C PRO A 112 5.61 14.14 0.09
N ILE A 113 5.66 14.61 -1.16
CA ILE A 113 6.03 13.75 -2.29
C ILE A 113 7.54 13.50 -2.19
N VAL A 114 7.93 12.22 -2.23
CA VAL A 114 9.28 11.70 -1.93
C VAL A 114 9.61 10.48 -2.78
#